data_AF-A0AAW8HJI7-F1
#
_entry.id   AF-A0AAW8HJI7-F1
#
_cell.length_a   1.000
_cell.length_b   1.000
_cell.length_c   1.000
_cell.angle_alpha   90.00
_cell.angle_beta   90.00
_cell.angle_gamma   90.00
#
_symmetry.space_group_name_H-M   'P 1'
#
loop_
_entity.id
_entity.type
_entity.pdbx_description
1 polymer ?
#
loop_
_entity_poly.entity_id
_entity_poly.type
_entity_poly.pdbx_seq_one_letter_code
_entity_poly.pdbx_strand_id
1 'polypeptide(L)'
;MNQMSKLDHFIQQAVSAAPVSGTSLISSLYGDSLSHRGGEIWLGSLTALLEGLGFGDRFVRTSLFRLNKEGWLDVDRIGRRSFYRLSDKGMRLTRRAESKIYRAEAPAWDGNWLLLLSEGLDRNTLADVKKQLLWQGFGTLAPNLLASPSQRLADVQALLHEAGVAEQVICFEAQSPLATSVSALRARVEECWQLTGQNQLYEDFIATFRPLLPLLREADEDELTPARCFAIQLLLIHLYRRVILKDPLLPEALLPAHWLGQSARQLCINIYRRVAPGALAWVSEKGETSVGPLPQPASSFWQRFGGLKT
;
A
#
# COMPACT_ATOMS: atom_id res chain seq x y z
N MET A 1 3.16 37.29 -14.15
CA MET A 1 2.92 35.83 -14.34
C MET A 1 3.96 35.12 -13.51
N ASN A 2 3.59 34.59 -12.34
CA ASN A 2 4.53 33.79 -11.54
C ASN A 2 4.92 32.56 -12.36
N GLN A 3 6.20 32.40 -12.67
CA GLN A 3 6.70 31.16 -13.26
C GLN A 3 6.37 30.02 -12.30
N MET A 4 5.70 29.00 -12.81
CA MET A 4 5.47 27.77 -12.05
C MET A 4 6.83 27.16 -11.67
N SER A 5 7.00 26.79 -10.40
CA SER A 5 8.23 26.13 -9.95
C SER A 5 8.38 24.76 -10.61
N LYS A 6 9.60 24.22 -10.63
CA LYS A 6 9.86 22.85 -11.10
C LYS A 6 9.07 21.81 -10.31
N LEU A 7 8.85 22.06 -9.01
CA LEU A 7 8.03 21.20 -8.14
C LEU A 7 6.55 21.25 -8.52
N ASP A 8 6.01 22.42 -8.84
CA ASP A 8 4.60 22.53 -9.27
C ASP A 8 4.38 21.80 -10.60
N HIS A 9 5.35 21.89 -11.52
CA HIS A 9 5.31 21.12 -12.77
C HIS A 9 5.33 19.62 -12.51
N PHE A 10 6.21 19.15 -11.62
CA PHE A 10 6.25 17.74 -11.22
C PHE A 10 4.92 17.29 -10.61
N ILE A 11 4.35 18.05 -9.68
CA ILE A 11 3.09 17.72 -9.02
C ILE A 11 1.97 17.58 -10.06
N GLN A 12 1.85 18.53 -10.99
CA GLN A 12 0.85 18.47 -12.05
C GLN A 12 1.05 17.25 -12.96
N GLN A 13 2.29 16.97 -13.36
CA GLN A 13 2.61 15.77 -14.13
C GLN A 13 2.21 14.50 -13.37
N ALA A 14 2.57 14.38 -12.10
CA ALA A 14 2.25 13.23 -11.26
C ALA A 14 0.74 13.04 -11.06
N VAL A 15 -0.05 14.13 -10.94
CA VAL A 15 -1.52 14.06 -10.89
C VAL A 15 -2.09 13.54 -12.22
N SER A 16 -1.51 13.96 -13.34
CA SER A 16 -1.98 13.57 -14.69
C SER A 16 -1.48 12.19 -15.16
N ALA A 17 -0.45 11.64 -14.53
CA ALA A 17 0.23 10.41 -14.97
C ALA A 17 -0.68 9.17 -14.95
N ALA A 18 -1.73 9.17 -14.12
CA ALA A 18 -2.73 8.12 -14.09
C ALA A 18 -4.09 8.66 -13.65
N PRO A 19 -5.21 8.07 -14.10
CA PRO A 19 -6.52 8.41 -13.57
C PRO A 19 -6.56 8.21 -12.05
N VAL A 20 -6.79 9.31 -11.32
CA VAL A 20 -6.90 9.29 -9.86
C VAL A 20 -8.37 9.11 -9.47
N SER A 21 -8.73 7.90 -9.04
CA SER A 21 -10.04 7.68 -8.42
C SER A 21 -10.12 8.44 -7.10
N GLY A 22 -11.11 9.31 -6.94
CA GLY A 22 -11.26 10.10 -5.72
C GLY A 22 -11.46 9.27 -4.47
N THR A 23 -12.16 8.13 -4.56
CA THR A 23 -12.27 7.21 -3.41
C THR A 23 -10.92 6.62 -3.05
N SER A 24 -10.11 6.23 -4.02
CA SER A 24 -8.78 5.68 -3.78
C SER A 24 -7.81 6.71 -3.23
N LEU A 25 -7.83 7.94 -3.74
CA LEU A 25 -7.00 9.04 -3.23
C LEU A 25 -7.36 9.37 -1.78
N ILE A 26 -8.66 9.54 -1.49
CA ILE A 26 -9.13 9.80 -0.13
C ILE A 26 -8.80 8.63 0.80
N SER A 27 -8.93 7.38 0.36
CA SER A 27 -8.46 6.24 1.18
C SER A 27 -6.96 6.29 1.48
N SER A 28 -6.16 6.85 0.55
CA SER A 28 -4.72 7.05 0.76
C SER A 28 -4.47 8.15 1.78
N LEU A 29 -5.22 9.25 1.71
CA LEU A 29 -5.18 10.34 2.68
C LEU A 29 -5.58 9.85 4.09
N TYR A 30 -6.63 9.03 4.19
CA TYR A 30 -7.04 8.46 5.48
C TYR A 30 -5.96 7.58 6.10
N GLY A 31 -5.35 6.68 5.34
CA GLY A 31 -4.26 5.85 5.86
C GLY A 31 -2.99 6.65 6.15
N ASP A 32 -2.54 7.45 5.19
CA ASP A 32 -1.27 8.16 5.37
C ASP A 32 -1.35 9.28 6.39
N SER A 33 -2.41 10.09 6.40
CA SER A 33 -2.44 11.34 7.14
C SER A 33 -3.40 11.36 8.34
N LEU A 34 -4.43 10.51 8.40
CA LEU A 34 -5.51 10.64 9.39
C LEU A 34 -5.63 9.47 10.38
N SER A 35 -5.31 8.24 9.97
CA SER A 35 -5.54 7.01 10.77
C SER A 35 -4.83 7.05 12.13
N HIS A 36 -3.62 7.59 12.15
CA HIS A 36 -2.77 7.75 13.32
C HIS A 36 -3.08 9.04 14.12
N ARG A 37 -4.13 9.77 13.75
CA ARG A 37 -4.62 11.02 14.38
C ARG A 37 -6.08 10.92 14.83
N GLY A 38 -6.59 9.70 15.03
CA GLY A 38 -7.97 9.44 15.43
C GLY A 38 -8.95 9.20 14.26
N GLY A 39 -8.52 9.47 13.02
CA GLY A 39 -9.23 9.05 11.81
C GLY A 39 -10.54 9.76 11.51
N GLU A 40 -10.85 10.87 12.20
CA GLU A 40 -11.99 11.75 11.93
C GLU A 40 -11.52 13.08 11.34
N ILE A 41 -12.27 13.63 10.39
CA ILE A 41 -12.00 14.96 9.83
C ILE A 41 -13.26 15.63 9.27
N TRP A 42 -13.31 16.96 9.37
CA TRP A 42 -14.34 17.78 8.74
C TRP A 42 -14.24 17.72 7.21
N LEU A 43 -15.40 17.66 6.54
CA LEU A 43 -15.49 17.75 5.08
C LEU A 43 -14.78 18.99 4.50
N GLY A 44 -14.91 20.15 5.14
CA GLY A 44 -14.27 21.39 4.66
C GLY A 44 -12.75 21.31 4.70
N SER A 45 -12.19 20.69 5.74
CA SER A 45 -10.75 20.40 5.84
C SER A 45 -10.29 19.46 4.72
N LEU A 46 -11.06 18.41 4.41
CA LEU A 46 -10.74 17.51 3.29
C LEU A 46 -10.73 18.24 1.94
N THR A 47 -11.70 19.12 1.70
CA THR A 47 -11.72 19.95 0.50
C THR A 47 -10.50 20.86 0.45
N ALA A 48 -10.18 21.57 1.53
CA ALA A 48 -9.03 22.47 1.60
C ALA A 48 -7.68 21.76 1.41
N LEU A 49 -7.54 20.53 1.92
CA LEU A 49 -6.34 19.72 1.73
C LEU A 49 -6.11 19.36 0.25
N LEU A 50 -7.18 19.04 -0.48
CA LEU A 50 -7.10 18.49 -1.83
C LEU A 50 -7.24 19.56 -2.94
N GLU A 51 -7.65 20.78 -2.59
CA GLU A 51 -7.85 21.88 -3.55
C GLU A 51 -6.59 22.22 -4.33
N GLY A 52 -5.42 22.28 -3.67
CA GLY A 52 -4.13 22.56 -4.30
C GLY A 52 -3.68 21.53 -5.34
N LEU A 53 -4.28 20.34 -5.34
CA LEU A 53 -4.06 19.28 -6.33
C LEU A 53 -5.09 19.32 -7.48
N GLY A 54 -5.98 20.32 -7.49
CA GLY A 54 -7.05 20.45 -8.49
C GLY A 54 -8.31 19.64 -8.21
N PHE A 55 -8.45 19.05 -7.01
CA PHE A 55 -9.63 18.27 -6.63
C PHE A 55 -10.64 19.15 -5.87
N GLY A 56 -11.62 19.70 -6.58
CA GLY A 56 -12.63 20.59 -6.00
C GLY A 56 -13.69 19.89 -5.13
N ASP A 57 -14.48 20.70 -4.42
CA ASP A 57 -15.50 20.27 -3.44
C ASP A 57 -16.47 19.20 -3.98
N ARG A 58 -16.95 19.34 -5.22
CA ARG A 58 -17.84 18.34 -5.85
C ARG A 58 -17.19 16.96 -5.96
N PHE A 59 -15.90 16.90 -6.32
CA PHE A 59 -15.15 15.65 -6.46
C PHE A 59 -14.98 14.97 -5.10
N VAL A 60 -14.61 15.77 -4.08
CA VAL A 60 -14.41 15.30 -2.71
C VAL A 60 -15.72 14.76 -2.12
N ARG A 61 -16.81 15.52 -2.20
CA ARG A 61 -18.15 15.10 -1.72
C ARG A 61 -18.64 13.82 -2.37
N THR A 62 -18.50 13.72 -3.69
CA THR A 62 -18.94 12.52 -4.43
C THR A 62 -18.16 11.28 -3.99
N SER A 63 -16.87 11.44 -3.76
CA SER A 63 -16.00 10.34 -3.33
C SER A 63 -16.26 9.93 -1.88
N LEU A 64 -16.46 10.89 -0.97
CA LEU A 64 -16.82 10.61 0.43
C LEU A 64 -18.19 9.95 0.53
N PHE A 65 -19.17 10.42 -0.24
CA PHE A 65 -20.48 9.78 -0.31
C PHE A 65 -20.37 8.31 -0.75
N ARG A 66 -19.54 8.02 -1.76
CA ARG A 66 -19.31 6.65 -2.22
C ARG A 66 -18.63 5.80 -1.14
N LEU A 67 -17.57 6.30 -0.50
CA LEU A 67 -16.89 5.60 0.59
C LEU A 67 -17.81 5.31 1.78
N ASN A 68 -18.69 6.25 2.13
CA ASN A 68 -19.73 6.05 3.15
C ASN A 68 -20.72 4.96 2.72
N LYS A 69 -21.26 5.04 1.50
CA LYS A 69 -22.18 4.03 0.95
C LYS A 69 -21.57 2.62 0.90
N GLU A 70 -20.26 2.51 0.69
CA GLU A 70 -19.51 1.25 0.69
C GLU A 70 -19.13 0.76 2.11
N GLY A 71 -19.54 1.50 3.15
CA GLY A 71 -19.28 1.22 4.57
C GLY A 71 -17.82 1.41 4.96
N TRP A 72 -17.04 2.18 4.20
CA TRP A 72 -15.63 2.45 4.48
C TRP A 72 -15.46 3.64 5.44
N LEU A 73 -16.39 4.60 5.39
CA LEU A 73 -16.45 5.75 6.28
C LEU A 73 -17.81 5.80 6.96
N ASP A 74 -17.85 6.29 8.19
CA ASP A 74 -19.07 6.76 8.85
C ASP A 74 -19.10 8.30 8.78
N VAL A 75 -20.30 8.88 8.89
CA VAL A 75 -20.48 10.33 8.85
C VAL A 75 -21.39 10.81 9.99
N ASP A 76 -20.87 11.76 10.76
CA ASP A 76 -21.60 12.47 11.80
C ASP A 76 -21.89 13.91 11.37
N ARG A 77 -23.10 14.38 11.65
CA ARG A 77 -23.51 15.75 11.35
C ARG A 77 -23.69 16.53 12.64
N ILE A 78 -22.93 17.61 12.78
CA ILE A 78 -23.01 18.53 13.91
C ILE A 78 -23.36 19.91 13.34
N GLY A 79 -24.61 20.32 13.53
CA GLY A 79 -25.16 21.51 12.90
C GLY A 79 -25.07 21.44 11.37
N ARG A 80 -24.34 22.38 10.76
CA ARG A 80 -24.14 22.47 9.30
C ARG A 80 -22.87 21.75 8.80
N ARG A 81 -22.10 21.13 9.70
CA ARG A 81 -20.82 20.49 9.37
C ARG A 81 -20.96 18.97 9.38
N SER A 82 -20.33 18.33 8.40
CA SER A 82 -20.23 16.87 8.31
C SER A 82 -18.80 16.44 8.62
N PHE A 83 -18.66 15.53 9.57
CA PHE A 83 -17.39 14.92 9.97
C PHE A 83 -17.40 13.47 9.50
N TYR A 84 -16.36 13.07 8.80
CA TYR A 84 -16.21 11.71 8.31
C TYR A 84 -15.15 11.00 9.13
N ARG A 85 -15.39 9.74 9.49
CA ARG A 85 -14.41 8.89 10.16
C ARG A 85 -14.27 7.54 9.48
N LEU A 86 -13.14 6.87 9.68
CA LEU A 86 -13.02 5.45 9.32
C LEU A 86 -14.01 4.63 10.15
N SER A 87 -14.85 3.85 9.47
CA SER A 87 -15.65 2.81 10.14
C SER A 87 -14.75 1.68 10.64
N ASP A 88 -15.28 0.75 11.43
CA ASP A 88 -14.53 -0.44 11.86
C ASP A 88 -13.97 -1.24 10.69
N LYS A 89 -14.74 -1.36 9.60
CA LYS A 89 -14.31 -1.98 8.35
C LYS A 89 -13.19 -1.17 7.70
N GLY A 90 -13.35 0.15 7.59
CA GLY A 90 -12.34 1.06 7.05
C GLY A 90 -11.03 0.97 7.82
N MET A 91 -11.08 0.99 9.15
CA MET A 91 -9.90 0.87 10.03
C MET A 91 -9.13 -0.43 9.81
N ARG A 92 -9.83 -1.58 9.75
CA ARG A 92 -9.17 -2.89 9.50
C ARG A 92 -8.47 -2.94 8.15
N LEU A 93 -9.15 -2.46 7.10
CA LEU A 93 -8.60 -2.45 5.73
C LEU A 93 -7.39 -1.52 5.61
N THR A 94 -7.50 -0.32 6.21
CA THR A 94 -6.40 0.65 6.27
C THR A 94 -5.19 0.07 7.00
N ARG A 95 -5.37 -0.51 8.19
CA ARG A 95 -4.26 -1.12 8.96
C ARG A 95 -3.55 -2.24 8.18
N ARG A 96 -4.31 -3.10 7.50
CA ARG A 96 -3.74 -4.17 6.65
C ARG A 96 -2.95 -3.61 5.46
N ALA A 97 -3.41 -2.50 4.88
CA ALA A 97 -2.66 -1.84 3.80
C ALA A 97 -1.39 -1.17 4.34
N GLU A 98 -1.49 -0.45 5.46
CA GLU A 98 -0.37 0.24 6.11
C GLU A 98 0.76 -0.71 6.50
N SER A 99 0.45 -1.90 7.01
CA SER A 99 1.46 -2.90 7.38
C SER A 99 2.31 -3.37 6.19
N LYS A 100 1.78 -3.28 4.95
CA LYS A 100 2.53 -3.54 3.72
C LYS A 100 3.26 -2.30 3.21
N ILE A 101 2.57 -1.15 3.20
CA ILE A 101 3.07 0.12 2.65
C ILE A 101 4.27 0.62 3.45
N TYR A 102 4.14 0.69 4.79
CA TYR A 102 5.11 1.32 5.67
C TYR A 102 6.03 0.33 6.41
N ARG A 103 6.12 -0.91 5.92
CA ARG A 103 6.92 -1.97 6.57
C ARG A 103 8.35 -1.51 6.87
N ALA A 104 8.91 -1.93 8.00
CA ALA A 104 10.28 -1.62 8.38
C ALA A 104 11.30 -2.41 7.56
N GLU A 105 11.07 -3.71 7.40
CA GLU A 105 11.99 -4.65 6.76
C GLU A 105 11.23 -5.63 5.86
N ALA A 106 11.95 -6.32 4.98
CA ALA A 106 11.41 -7.45 4.26
C ALA A 106 11.23 -8.65 5.23
N PRO A 107 10.27 -9.55 4.99
CA PRO A 107 10.15 -10.75 5.80
C PRO A 107 11.44 -11.57 5.73
N ALA A 108 11.97 -11.95 6.89
CA ALA A 108 13.03 -12.95 6.97
C ALA A 108 12.48 -14.30 6.50
N TRP A 109 13.33 -15.09 5.85
CA TRP A 109 12.99 -16.42 5.38
C TRP A 109 14.05 -17.42 5.82
N ASP A 110 13.58 -18.55 6.34
CA ASP A 110 14.40 -19.64 6.87
C ASP A 110 14.75 -20.70 5.82
N GLY A 111 14.31 -20.52 4.57
CA GLY A 111 14.52 -21.48 3.48
C GLY A 111 13.41 -22.53 3.36
N ASN A 112 12.43 -22.54 4.27
CA ASN A 112 11.37 -23.53 4.28
C ASN A 112 10.20 -23.14 3.38
N TRP A 113 9.62 -24.16 2.75
CA TRP A 113 8.43 -24.07 1.93
C TRP A 113 7.33 -24.91 2.52
N LEU A 114 6.11 -24.42 2.46
CA LEU A 114 4.92 -25.26 2.55
C LEU A 114 4.52 -25.68 1.15
N LEU A 115 4.41 -26.99 0.92
CA LEU A 115 3.86 -27.57 -0.30
C LEU A 115 2.53 -28.23 0.03
N LEU A 116 1.50 -27.97 -0.78
CA LEU A 116 0.18 -28.55 -0.64
C LEU A 116 -0.16 -29.36 -1.89
N LEU A 117 -0.26 -30.68 -1.73
CA LEU A 117 -0.66 -31.61 -2.76
C LEU A 117 -2.13 -31.98 -2.52
N SER A 118 -3.00 -31.63 -3.47
CA SER A 118 -4.41 -32.01 -3.42
C SER A 118 -4.62 -33.39 -4.06
N GLU A 119 -5.37 -34.26 -3.37
CA GLU A 119 -5.69 -35.63 -3.79
C GLU A 119 -7.20 -35.84 -3.82
N GLY A 120 -7.75 -36.26 -4.96
CA GLY A 120 -9.16 -36.66 -5.08
C GLY A 120 -10.21 -35.55 -4.92
N LEU A 121 -9.81 -34.27 -4.88
CA LEU A 121 -10.76 -33.15 -4.93
C LEU A 121 -11.45 -33.05 -6.29
N ASP A 122 -12.76 -32.81 -6.28
CA ASP A 122 -13.48 -32.47 -7.51
C ASP A 122 -13.02 -31.10 -8.06
N ARG A 123 -13.28 -30.88 -9.35
CA ARG A 123 -12.78 -29.70 -10.07
C ARG A 123 -13.22 -28.36 -9.48
N ASN A 124 -14.46 -28.27 -8.96
CA ASN A 124 -14.98 -27.00 -8.45
C ASN A 124 -14.39 -26.71 -7.08
N THR A 125 -14.38 -27.71 -6.19
CA THR A 125 -13.76 -27.58 -4.86
C THR A 125 -12.27 -27.25 -4.96
N LEU A 126 -11.53 -27.94 -5.84
CA LEU A 126 -10.12 -27.64 -6.08
C LEU A 126 -9.91 -26.19 -6.56
N ALA A 127 -10.76 -25.70 -7.47
CA ALA A 127 -10.65 -24.32 -7.98
C ALA A 127 -10.90 -23.28 -6.88
N ASP A 128 -11.88 -23.52 -6.01
CA ASP A 128 -12.23 -22.62 -4.91
C ASP A 128 -11.14 -22.60 -3.82
N VAL A 129 -10.64 -23.77 -3.41
CA VAL A 129 -9.53 -23.90 -2.46
C VAL A 129 -8.27 -23.23 -3.01
N LYS A 130 -7.94 -23.51 -4.29
CA LYS A 130 -6.81 -22.91 -4.98
C LYS A 130 -6.91 -21.39 -4.98
N LYS A 131 -8.09 -20.84 -5.29
CA LYS A 131 -8.32 -19.39 -5.23
C LYS A 131 -8.00 -18.85 -3.84
N GLN A 132 -8.53 -19.45 -2.77
CA GLN A 132 -8.27 -18.99 -1.41
C GLN A 132 -6.77 -19.05 -1.04
N LEU A 133 -6.08 -20.12 -1.40
CA LEU A 133 -4.64 -20.28 -1.16
C LEU A 133 -3.81 -19.26 -1.93
N LEU A 134 -4.13 -18.99 -3.20
CA LEU A 134 -3.48 -17.94 -3.99
C LEU A 134 -3.66 -16.56 -3.33
N TRP A 135 -4.84 -16.29 -2.76
CA TRP A 135 -5.11 -15.07 -1.99
C TRP A 135 -4.28 -14.96 -0.70
N GLN A 136 -3.85 -16.09 -0.12
CA GLN A 136 -2.89 -16.14 0.98
C GLN A 136 -1.42 -16.10 0.51
N GLY A 137 -1.16 -16.00 -0.80
CA GLY A 137 0.20 -15.90 -1.32
C GLY A 137 0.87 -17.24 -1.63
N PHE A 138 0.10 -18.33 -1.77
CA PHE A 138 0.59 -19.52 -2.46
C PHE A 138 0.75 -19.24 -3.97
N GLY A 139 1.68 -19.95 -4.59
CA GLY A 139 1.86 -20.05 -6.04
C GLY A 139 1.53 -21.46 -6.52
N THR A 140 1.08 -21.59 -7.76
CA THR A 140 0.77 -22.90 -8.37
C THR A 140 2.01 -23.46 -9.05
N LEU A 141 2.66 -24.48 -8.47
CA LEU A 141 3.79 -25.16 -9.10
C LEU A 141 3.34 -26.19 -10.14
N ALA A 142 2.23 -26.89 -9.88
CA ALA A 142 1.59 -27.84 -10.77
C ALA A 142 0.05 -27.82 -10.56
N PRO A 143 -0.77 -28.47 -11.41
CA PRO A 143 -2.23 -28.42 -11.31
C PRO A 143 -2.80 -28.70 -9.91
N ASN A 144 -2.22 -29.67 -9.19
CA ASN A 144 -2.59 -30.10 -7.85
C ASN A 144 -1.51 -29.79 -6.78
N LEU A 145 -0.45 -29.05 -7.13
CA LEU A 145 0.66 -28.72 -6.21
C LEU A 145 0.80 -27.21 -6.07
N LEU A 146 0.53 -26.71 -4.88
CA LEU A 146 0.75 -25.31 -4.50
C LEU A 146 1.94 -25.19 -3.55
N ALA A 147 2.62 -24.05 -3.59
CA ALA A 147 3.77 -23.76 -2.73
C ALA A 147 3.70 -22.36 -2.13
N SER A 148 4.20 -22.19 -0.90
CA SER A 148 4.41 -20.87 -0.31
C SER A 148 5.71 -20.84 0.52
N PRO A 149 6.54 -19.81 0.37
CA PRO A 149 7.73 -19.61 1.20
C PRO A 149 7.46 -18.74 2.44
N SER A 150 6.24 -18.23 2.61
CA SER A 150 5.95 -17.20 3.63
C SER A 150 4.79 -17.57 4.56
N GLN A 151 4.08 -18.66 4.28
CA GLN A 151 2.91 -19.07 5.06
C GLN A 151 3.28 -19.93 6.25
N ARG A 152 2.50 -19.81 7.33
CA ARG A 152 2.68 -20.62 8.53
C ARG A 152 1.71 -21.80 8.51
N LEU A 153 2.17 -22.95 9.00
CA LEU A 153 1.38 -24.18 8.99
C LEU A 153 0.01 -24.02 9.67
N ALA A 154 -0.05 -23.32 10.81
CA ALA A 154 -1.30 -23.09 11.54
C ALA A 154 -2.34 -22.31 10.72
N ASP A 155 -1.91 -21.32 9.94
CA ASP A 155 -2.80 -20.50 9.11
C ASP A 155 -3.36 -21.35 7.94
N VAL A 156 -2.54 -22.27 7.40
CA VAL A 156 -2.94 -23.21 6.36
C VAL A 156 -3.92 -24.25 6.89
N GLN A 157 -3.66 -24.82 8.08
CA GLN A 157 -4.54 -25.80 8.71
C GLN A 157 -5.95 -25.22 8.94
N ALA A 158 -6.04 -24.00 9.46
CA ALA A 158 -7.32 -23.32 9.65
C ALA A 158 -8.07 -23.15 8.32
N LEU A 159 -7.39 -22.68 7.27
CA LEU A 159 -8.00 -22.51 5.94
C LEU A 159 -8.52 -23.82 5.36
N LEU A 160 -7.73 -24.90 5.42
CA LEU A 160 -8.14 -26.20 4.89
C LEU A 160 -9.32 -26.80 5.65
N HIS A 161 -9.37 -26.59 6.97
CA HIS A 161 -10.50 -27.02 7.80
C HIS A 161 -11.77 -26.21 7.51
N GLU A 162 -11.67 -24.88 7.38
CA GLU A 162 -12.79 -24.01 7.00
C GLU A 162 -13.34 -24.36 5.62
N ALA A 163 -12.47 -24.76 4.69
CA ALA A 163 -12.86 -25.21 3.36
C ALA A 163 -13.39 -26.66 3.32
N GLY A 164 -13.28 -27.42 4.41
CA GLY A 164 -13.74 -28.81 4.49
C GLY A 164 -12.91 -29.80 3.67
N VAL A 165 -11.64 -29.47 3.39
CA VAL A 165 -10.76 -30.28 2.53
C VAL A 165 -9.49 -30.81 3.21
N ALA A 166 -9.41 -30.69 4.54
CA ALA A 166 -8.21 -31.01 5.30
C ALA A 166 -7.73 -32.46 5.12
N GLU A 167 -8.66 -33.41 4.90
CA GLU A 167 -8.32 -34.83 4.68
C GLU A 167 -7.89 -35.15 3.25
N GLN A 168 -8.14 -34.25 2.29
CA GLN A 168 -7.79 -34.41 0.87
C GLN A 168 -6.55 -33.60 0.45
N VAL A 169 -5.87 -32.94 1.39
CA VAL A 169 -4.69 -32.13 1.11
C VAL A 169 -3.53 -32.60 1.97
N ILE A 170 -2.47 -33.07 1.30
CA ILE A 170 -1.22 -33.46 1.95
C ILE A 170 -0.33 -32.22 2.03
N CYS A 171 0.10 -31.88 3.24
CA CYS A 171 1.03 -30.78 3.49
C CYS A 171 2.46 -31.31 3.72
N PHE A 172 3.42 -30.76 3.00
CA PHE A 172 4.84 -31.00 3.20
C PHE A 172 5.54 -29.73 3.63
N GLU A 173 6.48 -29.86 4.56
CA GLU A 173 7.55 -28.88 4.77
C GLU A 173 8.75 -29.30 3.94
N ALA A 174 9.26 -28.40 3.10
CA ALA A 174 10.32 -28.71 2.15
C ALA A 174 11.38 -27.63 2.09
N GLN A 175 12.61 -28.03 1.75
CA GLN A 175 13.71 -27.14 1.41
C GLN A 175 14.20 -27.45 0.00
N SER A 176 14.86 -26.47 -0.63
CA SER A 176 15.57 -26.67 -1.90
C SER A 176 17.09 -26.66 -1.64
N PRO A 177 17.70 -27.82 -1.30
CA PRO A 177 19.09 -27.85 -0.86
C PRO A 177 20.11 -27.81 -2.01
N LEU A 178 19.69 -28.10 -3.24
CA LEU A 178 20.59 -28.18 -4.39
C LEU A 178 20.86 -26.80 -4.98
N ALA A 179 22.11 -26.35 -4.91
CA ALA A 179 22.54 -25.08 -5.51
C ALA A 179 22.29 -25.04 -7.03
N THR A 180 22.37 -26.19 -7.71
CA THR A 180 22.13 -26.32 -9.16
C THR A 180 20.68 -26.04 -9.56
N SER A 181 19.70 -26.19 -8.65
CA SER A 181 18.28 -25.92 -8.96
C SER A 181 17.84 -24.48 -8.69
N VAL A 182 18.68 -23.62 -8.10
CA VAL A 182 18.30 -22.26 -7.69
C VAL A 182 17.80 -21.42 -8.87
N SER A 183 18.46 -21.50 -10.03
CA SER A 183 18.03 -20.75 -11.22
C SER A 183 16.66 -21.22 -11.73
N ALA A 184 16.43 -22.53 -11.75
CA ALA A 184 15.15 -23.11 -12.18
C ALA A 184 14.02 -22.76 -11.20
N LEU A 185 14.31 -22.76 -9.89
CA LEU A 185 13.36 -22.34 -8.88
C LEU A 185 12.98 -20.86 -9.03
N ARG A 186 13.96 -19.97 -9.25
CA ARG A 186 13.68 -18.54 -9.49
C ARG A 186 12.81 -18.31 -10.73
N ALA A 187 13.11 -18.99 -11.85
CA ALA A 187 12.28 -18.91 -13.05
C ALA A 187 10.84 -19.38 -12.77
N ARG A 188 10.68 -20.49 -12.02
CA ARG A 188 9.36 -20.98 -11.63
C ARG A 188 8.63 -19.99 -10.72
N VAL A 189 9.31 -19.39 -9.76
CA VAL A 189 8.75 -18.37 -8.86
C VAL A 189 8.29 -17.13 -9.65
N GLU A 190 9.09 -16.68 -10.60
CA GLU A 190 8.73 -15.55 -11.47
C GLU A 190 7.43 -15.80 -12.24
N GLU A 191 7.26 -17.00 -12.79
CA GLU A 191 6.01 -17.41 -13.46
C GLU A 191 4.84 -17.54 -12.49
N CYS A 192 5.02 -18.29 -11.40
CA CYS A 192 3.94 -18.64 -10.47
C CYS A 192 3.33 -17.42 -9.76
N TRP A 193 4.11 -16.38 -9.53
CA TRP A 193 3.66 -15.11 -8.92
C TRP A 193 3.57 -13.94 -9.90
N GLN A 194 3.75 -14.20 -11.21
CA GLN A 194 3.65 -13.19 -12.28
C GLN A 194 4.56 -11.97 -12.02
N LEU A 195 5.78 -12.21 -11.56
CA LEU A 195 6.66 -11.16 -11.06
C LEU A 195 7.06 -10.16 -12.17
N THR A 196 7.13 -10.58 -13.43
CA THR A 196 7.44 -9.67 -14.55
C THR A 196 6.45 -8.50 -14.64
N GLY A 197 5.14 -8.77 -14.54
CA GLY A 197 4.11 -7.73 -14.57
C GLY A 197 4.16 -6.82 -13.34
N GLN A 198 4.46 -7.38 -12.17
CA GLN A 198 4.64 -6.61 -10.95
C GLN A 198 5.89 -5.72 -11.02
N ASN A 199 6.97 -6.22 -11.62
CA ASN A 199 8.21 -5.47 -11.75
C ASN A 199 8.04 -4.26 -12.69
N GLN A 200 7.21 -4.38 -13.74
CA GLN A 200 6.85 -3.24 -14.59
C GLN A 200 6.17 -2.12 -13.79
N LEU A 201 5.27 -2.47 -12.86
CA LEU A 201 4.63 -1.46 -12.00
C LEU A 201 5.65 -0.73 -11.11
N TYR A 202 6.71 -1.41 -10.68
CA TYR A 202 7.81 -0.77 -9.96
C TYR A 202 8.65 0.12 -10.87
N GLU A 203 8.92 -0.30 -12.09
CA GLU A 203 9.62 0.51 -13.09
C GLU A 203 8.86 1.81 -13.37
N ASP A 204 7.56 1.73 -13.62
CA ASP A 204 6.70 2.90 -13.89
C ASP A 204 6.69 3.87 -12.70
N PHE A 205 6.60 3.34 -11.47
CA PHE A 205 6.69 4.13 -10.25
C PHE A 205 8.06 4.82 -10.11
N ILE A 206 9.15 4.09 -10.36
CA ILE A 206 10.51 4.65 -10.30
C ILE A 206 10.68 5.73 -11.37
N ALA A 207 10.25 5.48 -12.61
CA ALA A 207 10.32 6.44 -13.70
C ALA A 207 9.57 7.74 -13.36
N THR A 208 8.41 7.62 -12.71
CA THR A 208 7.61 8.77 -12.27
C THR A 208 8.31 9.59 -11.19
N PHE A 209 8.87 8.95 -10.15
CA PHE A 209 9.35 9.68 -8.95
C PHE A 209 10.85 9.93 -8.91
N ARG A 210 11.67 9.23 -9.69
CA ARG A 210 13.13 9.44 -9.71
C ARG A 210 13.54 10.87 -10.08
N PRO A 211 12.89 11.57 -11.04
CA PRO A 211 13.21 12.96 -11.36
C PRO A 211 12.98 13.93 -10.19
N LEU A 212 12.15 13.58 -9.21
CA LEU A 212 11.87 14.43 -8.04
C LEU A 212 13.06 14.51 -7.07
N LEU A 213 13.91 13.49 -7.00
CA LEU A 213 15.04 13.47 -6.06
C LEU A 213 16.00 14.66 -6.19
N PRO A 214 16.52 15.03 -7.38
CA PRO A 214 17.35 16.23 -7.51
C PRO A 214 16.58 17.51 -7.16
N LEU A 215 15.32 17.63 -7.57
CA LEU A 215 14.48 18.79 -7.25
C LEU A 215 14.34 18.99 -5.74
N LEU A 216 14.13 17.92 -4.97
CA LEU A 216 14.02 17.98 -3.50
C LEU A 216 15.35 18.28 -2.78
N ARG A 217 16.48 18.01 -3.43
CA ARG A 217 17.82 18.34 -2.90
C ARG A 217 18.18 19.79 -3.14
N GLU A 218 17.79 20.31 -4.31
CA GLU A 218 18.06 21.70 -4.72
C GLU A 218 17.05 22.69 -4.14
N ALA A 219 15.84 22.23 -3.77
CA ALA A 219 14.79 23.09 -3.25
C ALA A 219 15.15 23.70 -1.89
N ASP A 220 15.00 25.01 -1.80
CA ASP A 220 15.12 25.79 -0.58
C ASP A 220 13.84 25.71 0.29
N GLU A 221 13.85 26.41 1.43
CA GLU A 221 12.74 26.41 2.38
C GLU A 221 11.47 27.06 1.80
N ASP A 222 11.62 28.06 0.94
CA ASP A 222 10.51 28.76 0.28
C ASP A 222 9.88 27.90 -0.83
N GLU A 223 10.67 27.02 -1.45
CA GLU A 223 10.18 26.05 -2.43
C GLU A 223 9.45 24.87 -1.79
N LEU A 224 9.88 24.39 -0.62
CA LEU A 224 9.27 23.25 0.09
C LEU A 224 8.20 23.64 1.09
N THR A 225 7.23 24.43 0.62
CA THR A 225 6.08 24.82 1.42
C THR A 225 5.30 23.60 1.95
N PRO A 226 4.61 23.73 3.10
CA PRO A 226 3.78 22.66 3.66
C PRO A 226 2.79 22.06 2.66
N ALA A 227 2.14 22.89 1.83
CA ALA A 227 1.19 22.45 0.82
C ALA A 227 1.83 21.57 -0.27
N ARG A 228 3.03 21.95 -0.78
CA ARG A 228 3.77 21.15 -1.76
C ARG A 228 4.25 19.84 -1.17
N CYS A 229 4.76 19.88 0.07
CA CYS A 229 5.16 18.68 0.79
C CYS A 229 3.99 17.69 0.95
N PHE A 230 2.81 18.19 1.33
CA PHE A 230 1.60 17.37 1.42
C PHE A 230 1.18 16.78 0.06
N ALA A 231 1.16 17.60 -0.99
CA ALA A 231 0.82 17.17 -2.34
C ALA A 231 1.73 16.03 -2.81
N ILE A 232 3.06 16.20 -2.65
CA ILE A 232 4.05 15.19 -3.01
C ILE A 232 3.85 13.91 -2.18
N GLN A 233 3.69 14.03 -0.85
CA GLN A 233 3.51 12.87 0.02
C GLN A 233 2.26 12.06 -0.33
N LEU A 234 1.14 12.74 -0.53
CA LEU A 234 -0.13 12.09 -0.85
C LEU A 234 -0.02 11.33 -2.18
N LEU A 235 0.55 11.96 -3.22
CA LEU A 235 0.75 11.32 -4.53
C LEU A 235 1.74 10.15 -4.45
N LEU A 236 2.85 10.33 -3.73
CA LEU A 236 3.85 9.29 -3.52
C LEU A 236 3.23 8.03 -2.92
N ILE A 237 2.52 8.18 -1.79
CA ILE A 237 1.89 7.04 -1.12
C ILE A 237 0.73 6.49 -1.95
N HIS A 238 -0.05 7.35 -2.59
CA HIS A 238 -1.16 6.91 -3.45
C HIS A 238 -0.69 6.04 -4.62
N LEU A 239 0.41 6.39 -5.27
CA LEU A 239 0.95 5.61 -6.38
C LEU A 239 1.73 4.39 -5.87
N TYR A 240 2.55 4.54 -4.82
CA TYR A 240 3.29 3.42 -4.24
C TYR A 240 2.36 2.32 -3.71
N ARG A 241 1.25 2.68 -3.03
CA ARG A 241 0.29 1.68 -2.51
C ARG A 241 -0.32 0.83 -3.62
N ARG A 242 -0.52 1.39 -4.82
CA ARG A 242 -1.12 0.66 -5.96
C ARG A 242 -0.19 -0.43 -6.50
N VAL A 243 1.12 -0.28 -6.26
CA VAL A 243 2.14 -1.26 -6.60
C VAL A 243 2.31 -2.25 -5.45
N ILE A 244 2.66 -1.78 -4.25
CA ILE A 244 3.05 -2.63 -3.11
C ILE A 244 1.92 -3.52 -2.58
N LEU A 245 0.65 -3.11 -2.73
CA LEU A 245 -0.48 -3.95 -2.30
C LEU A 245 -0.70 -5.16 -3.21
N LYS A 246 -0.15 -5.13 -4.44
CA LYS A 246 -0.13 -6.26 -5.38
C LYS A 246 1.14 -7.11 -5.29
N ASP A 247 2.12 -6.68 -4.49
CA ASP A 247 3.36 -7.41 -4.28
C ASP A 247 3.09 -8.63 -3.37
N PRO A 248 3.51 -9.85 -3.79
CA PRO A 248 3.38 -11.06 -2.96
C PRO A 248 4.29 -11.06 -1.73
N LEU A 249 5.24 -10.15 -1.63
CA LEU A 249 6.22 -10.03 -0.54
C LEU A 249 7.04 -11.31 -0.35
N LEU A 250 7.47 -11.87 -1.47
CA LEU A 250 8.35 -13.02 -1.46
C LEU A 250 9.71 -12.68 -0.83
N PRO A 251 10.36 -13.66 -0.18
CA PRO A 251 11.73 -13.52 0.31
C PRO A 251 12.70 -13.09 -0.79
N GLU A 252 13.65 -12.22 -0.43
CA GLU A 252 14.62 -11.64 -1.37
C GLU A 252 15.41 -12.71 -2.14
N ALA A 253 15.77 -13.82 -1.47
CA ALA A 253 16.51 -14.93 -2.08
C ALA A 253 15.80 -15.55 -3.30
N LEU A 254 14.47 -15.43 -3.37
CA LEU A 254 13.61 -15.99 -4.41
C LEU A 254 13.27 -14.99 -5.52
N LEU A 255 13.58 -13.71 -5.32
CA LEU A 255 13.28 -12.67 -6.29
C LEU A 255 14.27 -12.72 -7.47
N PRO A 256 13.84 -12.34 -8.69
CA PRO A 256 14.74 -12.18 -9.83
C PRO A 256 15.83 -11.14 -9.54
N ALA A 257 17.00 -11.31 -10.14
CA ALA A 257 18.13 -10.38 -9.93
C ALA A 257 17.83 -8.92 -10.37
N HIS A 258 16.89 -8.75 -11.30
CA HIS A 258 16.46 -7.46 -11.83
C HIS A 258 15.20 -6.91 -11.12
N TRP A 259 14.84 -7.47 -9.95
CA TRP A 259 13.68 -7.03 -9.19
C TRP A 259 13.87 -5.62 -8.63
N LEU A 260 12.91 -4.73 -8.94
CA LEU A 260 12.96 -3.30 -8.63
C LEU A 260 12.26 -2.92 -7.32
N GLY A 261 11.63 -3.88 -6.63
CA GLY A 261 10.82 -3.59 -5.44
C GLY A 261 11.60 -2.89 -4.32
N GLN A 262 12.87 -3.27 -4.10
CA GLN A 262 13.72 -2.62 -3.10
C GLN A 262 14.15 -1.21 -3.52
N SER A 263 14.49 -1.02 -4.79
CA SER A 263 14.81 0.30 -5.35
C SER A 263 13.62 1.26 -5.26
N ALA A 264 12.42 0.80 -5.61
CA ALA A 264 11.18 1.56 -5.50
C ALA A 264 10.86 1.90 -4.03
N ARG A 265 11.03 0.94 -3.12
CA ARG A 265 10.86 1.17 -1.68
C ARG A 265 11.83 2.22 -1.16
N GLN A 266 13.11 2.14 -1.51
CA GLN A 266 14.11 3.11 -1.06
C GLN A 266 13.85 4.52 -1.62
N LEU A 267 13.44 4.62 -2.88
CA LEU A 267 13.00 5.88 -3.49
C LEU A 267 11.82 6.49 -2.71
N CYS A 268 10.81 5.66 -2.40
CA CYS A 268 9.65 6.07 -1.59
C CYS A 268 10.09 6.60 -0.22
N ILE A 269 10.93 5.85 0.51
CA ILE A 269 11.43 6.25 1.83
C ILE A 269 12.16 7.59 1.79
N ASN A 270 13.05 7.77 0.81
CA ASN A 270 13.85 8.98 0.68
C ASN A 270 12.99 10.22 0.43
N ILE A 271 12.00 10.11 -0.47
CA ILE A 271 11.07 11.21 -0.74
C ILE A 271 10.19 11.45 0.48
N TYR A 272 9.59 10.40 1.04
CA TYR A 272 8.68 10.50 2.19
C TYR A 272 9.33 11.22 3.37
N ARG A 273 10.54 10.80 3.76
CA ARG A 273 11.29 11.44 4.86
C ARG A 273 11.55 12.92 4.60
N ARG A 274 11.80 13.31 3.35
CA ARG A 274 12.10 14.69 2.99
C ARG A 274 10.88 15.61 3.10
N VAL A 275 9.69 15.11 2.77
CA VAL A 275 8.45 15.92 2.73
C VAL A 275 7.57 15.77 3.97
N ALA A 276 7.77 14.73 4.78
CA ALA A 276 6.93 14.44 5.94
C ALA A 276 6.75 15.61 6.91
N PRO A 277 7.79 16.36 7.32
CA PRO A 277 7.60 17.50 8.22
C PRO A 277 6.64 18.55 7.68
N GLY A 278 6.82 18.97 6.42
CA GLY A 278 5.94 19.94 5.77
C GLY A 278 4.52 19.41 5.55
N ALA A 279 4.38 18.14 5.17
CA ALA A 279 3.08 17.51 5.00
C ALA A 279 2.30 17.44 6.31
N LEU A 280 2.96 17.11 7.43
CA LEU A 280 2.35 17.09 8.76
C LEU A 280 1.90 18.48 9.20
N ALA A 281 2.71 19.52 8.92
CA ALA A 281 2.36 20.90 9.23
C ALA A 281 1.08 21.31 8.48
N TRP A 282 1.00 21.04 7.18
CA TRP A 282 -0.19 21.34 6.37
C TRP A 282 -1.44 20.62 6.85
N VAL A 283 -1.33 19.33 7.16
CA VAL A 283 -2.46 18.54 7.67
C VAL A 283 -2.93 19.04 9.03
N SER A 284 -1.99 19.43 9.91
CA SER A 284 -2.33 19.97 11.23
C SER A 284 -2.95 21.37 11.14
N GLU A 285 -2.51 22.19 10.20
CA GLU A 285 -3.06 23.54 9.96
C GLU A 285 -4.50 23.49 9.41
N LYS A 286 -4.76 22.59 8.44
CA LYS A 286 -6.07 22.53 7.76
C LYS A 286 -7.06 21.58 8.45
N GLY A 287 -6.58 20.61 9.22
CA GLY A 287 -7.38 19.55 9.81
C GLY A 287 -8.22 20.01 11.00
N GLU A 288 -9.53 19.79 10.92
CA GLU A 288 -10.48 20.04 12.01
C GLU A 288 -11.31 18.78 12.27
N THR A 289 -11.60 18.50 13.54
CA THR A 289 -12.46 17.41 14.05
C THR A 289 -13.68 17.99 14.74
N SER A 290 -14.61 17.13 15.15
CA SER A 290 -15.81 17.52 15.89
C SER A 290 -15.51 18.20 17.24
N VAL A 291 -14.32 17.98 17.79
CA VAL A 291 -13.90 18.48 19.12
C VAL A 291 -12.79 19.54 19.05
N GLY A 292 -12.45 20.03 17.85
CA GLY A 292 -11.43 21.06 17.64
C GLY A 292 -10.35 20.66 16.63
N PRO A 293 -9.13 21.22 16.71
CA PRO A 293 -8.05 20.93 15.77
C PRO A 293 -7.71 19.43 15.67
N LEU A 294 -7.21 19.00 14.51
CA LEU A 294 -6.77 17.62 14.31
C LEU A 294 -5.64 17.24 15.29
N PRO A 295 -5.73 16.10 16.00
CA PRO A 295 -4.70 15.67 16.94
C PRO A 295 -3.31 15.51 16.30
N GLN A 296 -2.28 15.64 17.13
CA GLN A 296 -0.90 15.31 16.77
C GLN A 296 -0.75 13.81 16.41
N PRO A 297 0.24 13.44 15.58
CA PRO A 297 0.38 12.08 15.13
C PRO A 297 0.82 11.15 16.28
N ALA A 298 0.18 9.99 16.39
CA ALA A 298 0.58 8.94 17.34
C ALA A 298 1.98 8.38 17.03
N SER A 299 2.60 7.69 18.00
CA SER A 299 3.94 7.09 17.88
C SER A 299 4.11 6.16 16.68
N SER A 300 3.04 5.46 16.28
CA SER A 300 3.02 4.57 15.11
C SER A 300 3.38 5.27 13.80
N PHE A 301 3.11 6.57 13.66
CA PHE A 301 3.52 7.36 12.50
C PHE A 301 5.05 7.43 12.40
N TRP A 302 5.73 7.67 13.51
CA TRP A 302 7.19 7.82 13.55
C TRP A 302 7.93 6.49 13.36
N GLN A 303 7.25 5.35 13.56
CA GLN A 303 7.78 4.00 13.31
C GLN A 303 7.73 3.59 11.83
N ARG A 304 7.05 4.36 10.97
CA ARG A 304 6.91 4.05 9.54
C ARG A 304 8.28 3.91 8.88
N PHE A 305 8.38 2.92 8.00
CA PHE A 305 9.61 2.58 7.27
C PHE A 305 10.82 2.28 8.17
N GLY A 306 10.57 1.76 9.39
CA GLY A 306 11.62 1.44 10.35
C GLY A 306 12.14 2.66 11.12
N GLY A 307 11.42 3.79 11.06
CA GLY A 307 11.79 5.01 11.74
C GLY A 307 11.87 6.21 10.79
N LEU A 308 11.09 7.23 11.08
CA LEU A 308 11.31 8.57 10.55
C LEU A 308 12.27 9.27 11.53
N LYS A 309 13.40 9.78 11.03
CA LYS A 309 14.27 10.62 11.85
C LYS A 309 13.50 11.92 12.14
N THR A 310 13.23 12.18 13.40
CA THR A 310 12.76 13.47 13.91
C THR A 310 13.84 14.52 13.77
#